data_AF-A0A2G9XP46-F1
#
_entry.id   AF-A0A2G9XP46-F1
#
_cell.length_a   1.000
_cell.length_b   1.000
_cell.length_c   1.000
_cell.angle_alpha   90.00
_cell.angle_beta   90.00
_cell.angle_gamma   90.00
#
_symmetry.space_group_name_H-M   'P 1'
#
loop_
_entity.id
_entity.type
_entity.pdbx_description
1 polymer ?
#
loop_
_entity_poly.entity_id
_entity_poly.type
_entity_poly.pdbx_seq_one_letter_code
_entity_poly.pdbx_strand_id
1 'polypeptide(L)' 'AQLPLADEHFCLARDWLALWNTTLRSLDALHLALTASGDMTIVTADQQLAKSAQALSLKFLFMEPL' A
#
# COMPACT_ATOMS: atom_id res chain seq x y z
N ALA A 1 16.67 5.37 -4.40
CA ALA A 1 16.50 5.74 -2.97
C ALA A 1 15.86 4.56 -2.25
N GLN A 2 16.30 4.22 -1.04
CA GLN A 2 15.65 3.21 -0.20
C GLN A 2 14.78 3.94 0.82
N LEU A 3 13.54 3.47 1.03
CA LEU A 3 12.67 3.97 2.08
C LEU A 3 12.89 3.11 3.34
N PRO A 4 13.19 3.71 4.51
CA PRO A 4 13.42 2.94 5.72
C PRO A 4 12.12 2.30 6.19
N LEU A 5 12.18 1.00 6.49
CA LEU A 5 11.11 0.27 7.15
C LEU A 5 11.29 0.35 8.67
N ALA A 6 10.17 0.35 9.38
CA ALA A 6 10.10 0.43 10.83
C ALA A 6 8.95 -0.47 11.30
N ASP A 7 8.97 -0.82 12.58
CA ASP A 7 7.99 -1.77 13.17
C ASP A 7 6.54 -1.29 12.98
N GLU A 8 6.31 0.01 12.99
CA GLU A 8 4.99 0.60 12.74
C GLU A 8 4.42 0.25 11.36
N HIS A 9 5.25 0.23 10.31
CA HIS A 9 4.82 -0.16 8.96
C HIS A 9 4.45 -1.63 8.91
N PHE A 10 5.21 -2.47 9.62
CA PHE A 10 4.93 -3.91 9.70
C PHE A 10 3.63 -4.18 10.45
N CYS A 11 3.44 -3.55 11.61
CA CYS A 11 2.21 -3.67 12.41
C CYS A 11 0.99 -3.21 11.61
N LEU A 12 1.07 -2.06 10.93
CA LEU A 12 -0.03 -1.55 10.11
C LEU A 12 -0.37 -2.50 8.95
N ALA A 13 0.64 -2.98 8.23
CA ALA A 13 0.45 -3.94 7.14
C ALA A 13 -0.19 -5.25 7.64
N ARG A 14 0.27 -5.77 8.78
CA ARG A 14 -0.30 -6.96 9.43
C ARG A 14 -1.77 -6.73 9.78
N ASP A 15 -2.10 -5.59 10.36
CA ASP A 15 -3.46 -5.30 10.81
C ASP A 15 -4.42 -5.20 9.62
N TRP A 16 -4.01 -4.61 8.49
CA TRP A 16 -4.80 -4.63 7.27
C TRP A 16 -4.98 -6.03 6.68
N LEU A 17 -3.92 -6.84 6.65
CA LEU A 17 -4.01 -8.23 6.21
C LEU A 17 -4.95 -9.05 7.09
N ALA A 18 -5.03 -8.76 8.39
CA ALA A 18 -5.92 -9.43 9.33
C ALA A 18 -7.40 -9.07 9.13
N LEU A 19 -7.72 -7.93 8.51
CA LEU A 19 -9.10 -7.51 8.24
C LEU A 19 -9.74 -8.27 7.06
N TRP A 20 -8.95 -8.93 6.21
CA TRP A 20 -9.41 -9.74 5.05
C TRP A 20 -10.37 -8.99 4.10
N ASN A 21 -10.42 -7.65 4.16
CA ASN A 21 -11.33 -6.83 3.36
C ASN A 21 -10.72 -6.36 2.03
N THR A 22 -9.43 -6.64 1.83
CA THR A 22 -8.68 -6.34 0.62
C THR A 22 -8.03 -7.62 0.10
N THR A 23 -7.73 -7.67 -1.19
CA THR A 23 -6.94 -8.76 -1.78
C THR A 23 -5.43 -8.56 -1.58
N LEU A 24 -5.02 -7.79 -0.56
CA LEU A 24 -3.64 -7.38 -0.38
C LEU A 24 -2.73 -8.61 -0.19
N ARG A 25 -1.64 -8.67 -0.94
CA ARG A 25 -0.54 -9.59 -0.64
C ARG A 25 0.36 -8.96 0.42
N SER A 26 1.14 -9.79 1.12
CA SER A 26 1.98 -9.31 2.23
C SER A 26 2.93 -8.17 1.86
N LEU A 27 3.51 -8.23 0.65
CA LEU A 27 4.41 -7.18 0.15
C LEU A 27 3.66 -5.88 -0.18
N ASP A 28 2.48 -6.00 -0.78
CA ASP A 28 1.63 -4.86 -1.16
C ASP A 28 1.16 -4.10 0.09
N ALA A 29 0.78 -4.82 1.14
CA ALA A 29 0.38 -4.23 2.41
C ALA A 29 1.53 -3.39 3.03
N LEU A 30 2.77 -3.87 2.93
CA LEU A 30 3.93 -3.14 3.43
C LEU A 30 4.23 -1.86 2.62
N HIS A 31 4.10 -1.92 1.29
CA HIS A 31 4.24 -0.73 0.44
C HIS A 31 3.17 0.33 0.74
N LEU A 32 1.93 -0.09 0.96
CA LEU A 32 0.85 0.81 1.33
C LEU A 32 1.04 1.36 2.75
N ALA A 33 1.60 0.58 3.68
CA ALA A 33 1.83 1.03 5.06
C ALA A 33 2.87 2.14 5.12
N LEU A 34 3.94 2.03 4.31
CA LEU A 34 4.88 3.13 4.08
C LEU A 34 4.19 4.37 3.50
N THR A 35 3.30 4.17 2.53
CA THR A 35 2.55 5.28 1.89
C THR A 35 1.59 5.96 2.87
N ALA A 36 1.14 5.27 3.91
CA ALA A 36 0.27 5.85 4.93
C ALA A 36 1.02 6.67 5.99
N SER A 37 2.29 6.34 6.26
CA SER A 37 3.09 7.01 7.29
C SER A 37 3.84 8.25 6.78
N GLY A 38 4.24 8.26 5.51
CA GLY A 38 4.75 9.45 4.83
C GLY A 38 3.69 10.02 3.91
N ASP A 39 3.64 11.34 3.74
CA ASP A 39 2.69 12.01 2.83
C ASP A 39 3.06 11.76 1.34
N MET A 40 3.08 10.48 0.97
CA MET A 40 3.57 9.93 -0.29
C MET A 40 2.39 9.47 -1.15
N THR A 41 2.62 9.43 -2.45
CA THR A 41 1.66 8.91 -3.42
C THR A 41 2.23 7.64 -4.02
N ILE A 42 1.51 6.53 -3.92
CA ILE A 42 1.93 5.30 -4.60
C ILE A 42 1.58 5.39 -6.08
N VAL A 43 2.58 5.24 -6.94
CA VAL A 43 2.41 5.20 -8.40
C VAL A 43 2.54 3.75 -8.84
N THR A 44 1.52 3.20 -9.49
CA THR A 44 1.50 1.78 -9.87
C THR A 44 0.72 1.52 -11.16
N ALA A 45 1.19 0.57 -11.96
CA ALA A 45 0.43 0.00 -13.08
C ALA A 45 -0.31 -1.31 -12.68
N ASP A 46 -0.14 -1.76 -11.44
CA ASP A 46 -0.89 -2.88 -10.89
C ASP A 46 -2.28 -2.40 -10.44
N GLN A 47 -3.30 -2.85 -11.17
CA GLN A 47 -4.69 -2.47 -10.92
C GLN A 47 -5.17 -2.91 -9.53
N GLN A 48 -4.70 -4.06 -9.03
CA GLN A 48 -5.12 -4.57 -7.75
C GLN A 48 -4.51 -3.76 -6.61
N LEU A 49 -3.24 -3.38 -6.72
CA LEU A 49 -2.59 -2.49 -5.76
C LEU A 49 -3.26 -1.11 -5.72
N ALA A 50 -3.62 -0.54 -6.88
CA ALA A 50 -4.36 0.71 -6.95
C ALA A 50 -5.74 0.62 -6.27
N LYS A 51 -6.48 -0.47 -6.48
CA LYS A 51 -7.76 -0.72 -5.79
C LYS A 51 -7.59 -0.84 -4.28
N SER A 52 -6.53 -1.50 -3.82
CA SER A 52 -6.24 -1.60 -2.39
C SER A 52 -5.87 -0.25 -1.78
N ALA A 53 -5.07 0.57 -2.47
CA ALA A 53 -4.76 1.93 -2.04
C ALA A 53 -6.03 2.80 -1.95
N GLN A 54 -6.92 2.68 -2.94
CA GLN A 54 -8.22 3.33 -2.93
C GLN A 54 -9.10 2.89 -1.75
N ALA A 55 -9.20 1.58 -1.50
CA ALA A 55 -9.98 1.03 -0.39
C ALA A 55 -9.46 1.50 0.99
N LEU A 56 -8.15 1.71 1.11
CA LEU A 56 -7.50 2.23 2.31
C LEU A 56 -7.46 3.77 2.36
N SER A 57 -8.10 4.46 1.40
CA SER A 57 -8.12 5.94 1.31
C SER A 57 -6.73 6.59 1.26
N LEU A 58 -5.75 5.92 0.65
CA LEU A 58 -4.39 6.41 0.47
C LEU A 58 -4.26 7.23 -0.82
N LYS A 59 -3.23 8.08 -0.91
CA LYS A 59 -2.90 8.78 -2.15
C LYS A 59 -2.29 7.80 -3.15
N PHE A 60 -2.88 7.69 -4.35
CA PHE A 60 -2.36 6.82 -5.41
C PHE A 60 -2.51 7.45 -6.81
N LEU A 61 -1.68 7.00 -7.74
CA LEU A 61 -1.79 7.26 -9.16
C LEU A 61 -1.69 5.93 -9.91
N PHE A 62 -2.77 5.58 -10.63
CA PHE A 62 -2.76 4.43 -11.52
C PHE A 62 -2.21 4.85 -12.89
N MET A 63 -1.22 4.12 -13.39
CA MET A 63 -0.70 4.31 -14.75
C MET A 63 -1.25 3.21 -15.66
N GLU A 64 -1.86 3.61 -16.78
CA GLU A 64 -2.28 2.64 -17.78
C GLU A 64 -1.03 1.98 -18.41
N PRO A 65 -1.06 0.65 -18.65
CA PRO A 65 0.02 -0.02 -19.36
C PRO A 65 0.14 0.55 -20.79
N LEU A 66 1.38 0.80 -21.22
CA LEU A 66 1.71 1.23 -22.59
C LEU A 66 1.45 0.13 -23.63
#